data_AF-A0A7K1FL95-F1
#
_entry.id   AF-A0A7K1FL95-F1
#
_cell.length_a   1.000
_cell.length_b   1.000
_cell.length_c   1.000
_cell.angle_alpha   90.00
_cell.angle_beta   90.00
_cell.angle_gamma   90.00
#
_symmetry.space_group_name_H-M   'P 1'
#
loop_
_entity.id
_entity.type
_entity.pdbx_description
1 polymer ?
#
loop_
_entity_poly.entity_id
_entity_poly.type
_entity_poly.pdbx_seq_one_letter_code
_entity_poly.pdbx_strand_id
1 'polypeptide(L)'
;MSSSADVPASPYPAAGNPVPMRVQSAWIQRRTDAPASTAARLCLPRMTFDMATAEDSFQPCWAYVKVVGVDFGALSSPSTQDDWISGSAALEGTFDGTTFVVTGQSSAPAPQRPDVSVIAPDEVPTCAPPAGGWPKVTSKMLDQFGAVQTLVRKDKRFGGVRVSHPDIEGNWDPVAIGMQYQVLEIGYVGADEDGVRQAVEKVYDGPYCLQRAEQSMAEMRAQRKQLESGGYDMSAMTLQSVGEGVDGGTPVLSFTVDYRTEAFDRMLEDLGDPPVRIEAYLEYVD
;
A
#
# COMPACT_ATOMS: atom_id res chain seq x y z
N MET A 1 49.35 12.44 8.66
CA MET A 1 48.52 11.67 7.70
C MET A 1 47.16 11.53 8.35
N SER A 2 46.24 12.44 8.05
CA SER A 2 44.86 12.35 8.54
C SER A 2 44.14 11.33 7.67
N SER A 3 43.75 10.21 8.26
CA SER A 3 42.82 9.27 7.64
C SER A 3 41.52 10.03 7.42
N SER A 4 41.13 10.26 6.17
CA SER A 4 39.76 10.66 5.86
C SER A 4 38.86 9.57 6.43
N ALA A 5 38.05 9.91 7.42
CA ALA A 5 37.00 9.01 7.87
C ALA A 5 36.04 8.82 6.70
N ASP A 6 35.83 7.57 6.28
CA ASP A 6 34.86 7.21 5.27
C ASP A 6 33.49 7.69 5.74
N VAL A 7 32.97 8.74 5.10
CA VAL A 7 31.57 9.14 5.28
C VAL A 7 30.75 8.02 4.66
N PRO A 8 29.87 7.35 5.42
CA PRO A 8 29.04 6.29 4.88
C PRO A 8 28.24 6.85 3.70
N ALA A 9 28.27 6.13 2.57
CA ALA A 9 27.46 6.49 1.42
C ALA A 9 25.99 6.57 1.84
N SER A 10 25.27 7.57 1.33
CA SER A 10 23.83 7.69 1.55
C SER A 10 23.15 6.38 1.18
N PRO A 11 22.18 5.88 1.97
CA PRO A 11 21.45 4.68 1.59
C PRO A 11 20.46 4.96 0.43
N TYR A 12 20.27 6.24 0.04
CA TYR A 12 19.27 6.63 -0.95
C TYR A 12 19.86 6.77 -2.37
N PRO A 13 19.09 6.38 -3.41
CA PRO A 13 19.45 6.60 -4.81
C PRO A 13 19.79 8.06 -5.10
N ALA A 14 21.00 8.30 -5.63
CA ALA A 14 21.41 9.62 -6.10
C ALA A 14 22.44 9.47 -7.24
N ALA A 15 22.66 10.54 -7.99
CA ALA A 15 23.67 10.53 -9.05
C ALA A 15 25.05 10.21 -8.47
N GLY A 16 25.69 9.15 -8.97
CA GLY A 16 26.95 8.63 -8.42
C GLY A 16 26.82 7.72 -7.20
N ASN A 17 25.58 7.46 -6.74
CA ASN A 17 25.25 6.53 -5.67
C ASN A 17 24.10 5.60 -6.11
N PRO A 18 24.37 4.65 -7.04
CA PRO A 18 23.37 3.68 -7.46
C PRO A 18 23.10 2.67 -6.34
N VAL A 19 21.83 2.46 -6.01
CA VAL A 19 21.40 1.54 -4.94
C VAL A 19 20.69 0.32 -5.54
N PRO A 20 20.95 -0.90 -5.05
CA PRO A 20 20.21 -2.09 -5.45
C PRO A 20 18.70 -1.96 -5.17
N MET A 21 17.88 -2.17 -6.19
CA MET A 21 16.44 -2.04 -6.11
C MET A 21 15.74 -3.10 -6.96
N ARG A 22 14.47 -3.35 -6.64
CA ARG A 22 13.59 -4.25 -7.40
C ARG A 22 12.22 -3.63 -7.65
N VAL A 23 11.55 -4.11 -8.69
CA VAL A 23 10.17 -3.78 -9.05
C VAL A 23 9.44 -5.09 -9.34
N GLN A 24 8.41 -5.40 -8.56
CA GLN A 24 7.72 -6.70 -8.67
C GLN A 24 6.83 -6.79 -9.91
N SER A 25 6.18 -5.68 -10.30
CA SER A 25 5.32 -5.62 -11.49
C SER A 25 5.51 -4.29 -12.23
N ALA A 26 6.53 -4.27 -13.10
CA ALA A 26 6.89 -3.17 -13.96
C ALA A 26 6.05 -3.16 -15.25
N TRP A 27 5.31 -2.09 -15.55
CA TRP A 27 4.82 -1.87 -16.92
C TRP A 27 5.86 -1.07 -17.69
N ILE A 28 6.37 -1.62 -18.78
CA ILE A 28 7.52 -1.07 -19.51
C ILE A 28 7.09 -0.67 -20.92
N GLN A 29 7.59 0.45 -21.41
CA GLN A 29 7.32 0.95 -22.76
C GLN A 29 8.61 1.39 -23.47
N ARG A 30 8.72 1.11 -24.77
CA ARG A 30 9.76 1.66 -25.66
C ARG A 30 9.17 1.92 -27.04
N ARG A 31 9.59 2.99 -27.71
CA ARG A 31 9.19 3.21 -29.10
C ARG A 31 9.77 2.14 -30.02
N THR A 32 9.03 1.74 -31.05
CA THR A 32 9.45 0.76 -32.06
C THR A 32 10.61 1.26 -32.93
N ASP A 33 10.69 2.58 -33.15
CA ASP A 33 11.72 3.25 -33.94
C ASP A 33 12.99 3.62 -33.15
N ALA A 34 12.95 3.49 -31.82
CA ALA A 34 14.10 3.78 -30.99
C ALA A 34 15.15 2.67 -31.11
N PRO A 35 16.46 3.00 -31.25
CA PRO A 35 17.53 2.01 -31.15
C PRO A 35 17.40 1.18 -29.88
N ALA A 36 17.77 -0.10 -29.92
CA ALA A 36 17.69 -0.99 -28.76
C ALA A 36 18.49 -0.49 -27.54
N SER A 37 19.51 0.35 -27.76
CA SER A 37 20.31 1.02 -26.73
C SER A 37 19.62 2.22 -26.07
N THR A 38 18.49 2.68 -26.59
CA THR A 38 17.74 3.80 -26.02
C THR A 38 17.05 3.34 -24.75
N ALA A 39 17.16 4.15 -23.69
CA ALA A 39 16.44 3.89 -22.45
C ALA A 39 14.93 3.73 -22.71
N ALA A 40 14.39 2.63 -22.21
CA ALA A 40 12.96 2.41 -22.13
C ALA A 40 12.37 3.21 -20.96
N ARG A 41 11.05 3.15 -20.83
CA ARG A 41 10.28 3.79 -19.76
C ARG A 41 9.70 2.72 -18.85
N LEU A 42 10.07 2.76 -17.59
CA LEU A 42 9.36 2.09 -16.52
C LEU A 42 8.19 3.01 -16.10
N CYS A 43 6.96 2.66 -16.47
CA CYS A 43 5.81 3.50 -16.17
C CYS A 43 5.50 3.46 -14.67
N LEU A 44 5.37 4.62 -14.04
CA LEU A 44 4.94 4.73 -12.65
C LEU A 44 3.41 4.54 -12.58
N PRO A 45 2.89 3.85 -11.53
CA PRO A 45 1.47 3.55 -11.42
C PRO A 45 0.65 4.84 -11.41
N ARG A 46 -0.48 4.83 -12.12
CA ARG A 46 -1.41 5.96 -12.16
C ARG A 46 -2.44 5.78 -11.06
N MET A 47 -2.42 6.60 -10.01
CA MET A 47 -3.53 6.69 -9.05
C MET A 47 -4.67 7.58 -9.57
N THR A 48 -5.14 7.37 -10.80
CA THR A 48 -6.42 7.97 -11.20
C THR A 48 -7.54 6.96 -11.01
N PHE A 49 -8.42 7.26 -10.06
CA PHE A 49 -9.72 6.62 -9.83
C PHE A 49 -10.72 6.86 -10.98
N ASP A 50 -10.26 6.90 -12.23
CA ASP A 50 -11.16 7.08 -13.37
C ASP A 50 -11.58 5.70 -13.89
N MET A 51 -12.49 5.07 -13.14
CA MET A 51 -13.17 3.84 -13.58
C MET A 51 -14.22 4.13 -14.68
N ALA A 52 -14.37 5.38 -15.12
CA ALA A 52 -15.26 5.74 -16.20
C ALA A 52 -14.44 5.93 -17.49
N THR A 53 -14.59 4.99 -18.43
CA THR A 53 -14.08 5.05 -19.82
C THR A 53 -12.63 4.65 -20.07
N ALA A 54 -12.20 3.49 -19.57
CA ALA A 54 -11.07 2.76 -20.16
C ALA A 54 -11.51 2.03 -21.45
N GLU A 55 -11.96 2.77 -22.47
CA GLU A 55 -12.06 2.24 -23.83
C GLU A 55 -10.69 2.41 -24.50
N ASP A 56 -9.93 1.30 -24.61
CA ASP A 56 -8.95 0.90 -25.65
C ASP A 56 -7.90 1.89 -26.20
N SER A 57 -7.78 3.11 -25.68
CA SER A 57 -6.75 4.06 -26.12
C SER A 57 -5.43 3.78 -25.40
N PHE A 58 -4.43 3.31 -26.15
CA PHE A 58 -3.07 3.26 -25.67
C PHE A 58 -2.61 4.65 -25.25
N GLN A 59 -2.08 4.76 -24.03
CA GLN A 59 -1.46 5.99 -23.56
C GLN A 59 0.00 5.72 -23.19
N PRO A 60 0.96 6.51 -23.73
CA PRO A 60 2.32 6.53 -23.23
C PRO A 60 2.36 6.81 -21.72
N CYS A 61 3.38 6.32 -21.01
CA CYS A 61 3.54 6.61 -19.58
C CYS A 61 3.44 8.12 -19.34
N TRP A 62 2.52 8.54 -18.46
CA TRP A 62 2.37 9.93 -18.05
C TRP A 62 3.53 10.35 -17.12
N ALA A 63 4.01 9.42 -16.29
CA ALA A 63 5.21 9.52 -15.46
C ALA A 63 6.03 8.23 -15.58
N TYR A 64 7.36 8.33 -15.58
CA TYR A 64 8.24 7.19 -15.76
C TYR A 64 9.63 7.39 -15.18
N VAL A 65 10.28 6.27 -14.87
CA VAL A 65 11.73 6.16 -14.63
C VAL A 65 12.40 5.66 -15.92
N LYS A 66 13.58 6.20 -16.25
CA LYS A 66 14.37 5.69 -17.37
C LYS A 66 14.90 4.30 -16.99
N VAL A 67 14.72 3.32 -17.86
CA VAL A 67 15.20 1.97 -17.61
C VAL A 67 16.06 1.47 -18.78
N VAL A 68 17.22 0.90 -18.48
CA VAL A 68 18.15 0.35 -19.47
C VAL A 68 18.41 -1.12 -19.19
N GLY A 69 18.68 -1.91 -20.23
CA GLY A 69 18.95 -3.34 -20.10
C GLY A 69 17.70 -4.24 -20.09
N VAL A 70 16.52 -3.72 -20.42
CA VAL A 70 15.29 -4.52 -20.53
C VAL A 70 15.33 -5.41 -21.77
N ASP A 71 15.01 -6.70 -21.59
CA ASP A 71 14.73 -7.63 -22.69
C ASP A 71 13.23 -7.58 -23.05
N PHE A 72 12.92 -6.87 -24.14
CA PHE A 72 11.55 -6.76 -24.64
C PHE A 72 10.97 -8.08 -25.17
N GLY A 73 11.81 -9.06 -25.53
CA GLY A 73 11.37 -10.38 -25.96
C GLY A 73 10.89 -11.28 -24.81
N ALA A 74 11.28 -10.94 -23.58
CA ALA A 74 10.92 -11.68 -22.36
C ALA A 74 9.81 -10.99 -21.53
N LEU A 75 9.15 -9.96 -22.08
CA LEU A 75 8.02 -9.31 -21.41
C LEU A 75 6.81 -10.25 -21.33
N SER A 76 6.11 -10.19 -20.21
CA SER A 76 4.79 -10.76 -20.03
C SER A 76 3.73 -9.86 -20.70
N SER A 77 2.70 -10.46 -21.29
CA SER A 77 1.63 -9.73 -21.98
C SER A 77 2.12 -8.67 -22.98
N PRO A 78 3.04 -9.01 -23.90
CA PRO A 78 3.61 -8.04 -24.81
C PRO A 78 2.53 -7.47 -25.74
N SER A 79 2.56 -6.17 -25.96
CA SER A 79 1.68 -5.47 -26.88
C SER A 79 2.47 -4.50 -27.75
N THR A 80 2.03 -4.32 -28.99
CA THR A 80 2.54 -3.28 -29.89
C THR A 80 1.39 -2.43 -30.39
N GLN A 81 1.41 -1.13 -30.08
CA GLN A 81 0.36 -0.17 -30.46
C GLN A 81 0.97 1.22 -30.64
N ASP A 82 0.54 1.96 -31.68
CA ASP A 82 0.93 3.36 -31.94
C ASP A 82 2.44 3.64 -31.86
N ASP A 83 3.26 2.78 -32.47
CA ASP A 83 4.73 2.82 -32.45
C ASP A 83 5.38 2.57 -31.08
N TRP A 84 4.69 1.88 -30.17
CA TRP A 84 5.24 1.45 -28.89
C TRP A 84 5.19 -0.05 -28.74
N ILE A 85 6.26 -0.61 -28.18
CA ILE A 85 6.30 -1.96 -27.62
C ILE A 85 6.14 -1.81 -26.12
N SER A 86 5.25 -2.61 -25.53
CA SER A 86 4.96 -2.59 -24.11
C SER A 86 4.72 -3.98 -23.54
N GLY A 87 4.77 -4.10 -22.22
CA GLY A 87 4.48 -5.34 -21.50
C GLY A 87 4.89 -5.24 -20.04
N SER A 88 4.68 -6.32 -19.29
CA SER A 88 5.03 -6.40 -17.87
C SER A 88 6.29 -7.21 -17.62
N ALA A 89 7.08 -6.85 -16.61
CA ALA A 89 8.16 -7.70 -16.09
C ALA A 89 8.34 -7.50 -14.59
N ALA A 90 9.04 -8.42 -13.93
CA ALA A 90 9.68 -8.13 -12.64
C ALA A 90 11.16 -7.81 -12.92
N LEU A 91 11.68 -6.75 -12.30
CA LEU A 91 13.02 -6.24 -12.55
C LEU A 91 13.83 -6.16 -11.26
N GLU A 92 15.10 -6.51 -11.34
CA GLU A 92 16.12 -6.28 -10.33
C GLU A 92 17.27 -5.49 -10.96
N GLY A 93 17.86 -4.57 -10.23
CA GLY A 93 18.83 -3.66 -10.81
C GLY A 93 19.40 -2.68 -9.81
N THR A 94 20.07 -1.66 -10.34
CA THR A 94 20.55 -0.53 -9.54
C THR A 94 19.94 0.76 -10.03
N PHE A 95 19.56 1.63 -9.09
CA PHE A 95 18.93 2.91 -9.38
C PHE A 95 19.73 4.07 -8.79
N ASP A 96 20.02 5.08 -9.59
CA ASP A 96 20.80 6.27 -9.19
C ASP A 96 19.93 7.52 -8.95
N GLY A 97 18.62 7.34 -8.76
CA GLY A 97 17.66 8.44 -8.65
C GLY A 97 17.15 8.95 -10.01
N THR A 98 17.77 8.56 -11.12
CA THR A 98 17.36 8.98 -12.49
C THR A 98 17.14 7.80 -13.43
N THR A 99 18.03 6.81 -13.41
CA THR A 99 18.05 5.68 -14.34
C THR A 99 18.16 4.36 -13.57
N PHE A 100 17.25 3.44 -13.88
CA PHE A 100 17.28 2.07 -13.40
C PHE A 100 18.05 1.21 -14.40
N VAL A 101 19.14 0.59 -13.96
CA VAL A 101 19.95 -0.33 -14.76
C VAL A 101 19.56 -1.75 -14.38
N VAL A 102 18.92 -2.45 -15.31
CA VAL A 102 18.46 -3.83 -15.11
C VAL A 102 19.67 -4.77 -15.06
N THR A 103 19.70 -5.60 -14.01
CA THR A 103 20.68 -6.68 -13.82
C THR A 103 20.02 -8.06 -13.77
N GLY A 104 18.72 -8.10 -13.45
CA GLY A 104 17.88 -9.30 -13.50
C GLY A 104 16.50 -8.94 -14.04
N GLN A 105 15.94 -9.83 -14.86
CA GLN A 105 14.58 -9.71 -15.38
C GLN A 105 13.91 -11.08 -15.32
N SER A 106 12.70 -11.11 -14.78
CA SER A 106 11.82 -12.28 -14.83
C SER A 106 10.43 -11.87 -15.30
N SER A 107 9.58 -12.86 -15.59
CA SER A 107 8.17 -12.60 -15.83
C SER A 107 7.56 -11.86 -14.65
N ALA A 108 6.71 -10.88 -14.93
CA ALA A 108 5.91 -10.27 -13.87
C ALA A 108 5.06 -11.38 -13.22
N PRO A 109 4.85 -11.37 -11.90
CA PRO A 109 3.83 -12.20 -11.29
C PRO A 109 2.53 -12.00 -12.06
N ALA A 110 1.82 -13.09 -12.35
CA ALA A 110 0.45 -12.94 -12.83
C ALA A 110 -0.28 -12.03 -11.85
N PRO A 111 -1.09 -11.06 -12.33
CA PRO A 111 -1.95 -10.30 -11.44
C PRO A 111 -2.65 -11.32 -10.56
N GLN A 112 -2.41 -11.25 -9.26
CA GLN A 112 -3.17 -12.06 -8.34
C GLN A 112 -4.60 -11.56 -8.54
N ARG A 113 -5.40 -12.29 -9.33
CA ARG A 113 -6.84 -12.24 -9.12
C ARG A 113 -6.95 -12.55 -7.63
N PRO A 114 -7.58 -11.70 -6.81
CA PRO A 114 -7.78 -12.03 -5.41
C PRO A 114 -8.35 -13.43 -5.43
N ASP A 115 -7.51 -14.40 -5.04
CA ASP A 115 -7.94 -15.77 -5.05
C ASP A 115 -8.92 -15.76 -3.91
N VAL A 116 -10.20 -15.84 -4.27
CA VAL A 116 -11.28 -15.64 -3.32
C VAL A 116 -11.25 -16.76 -2.25
N SER A 117 -10.34 -17.75 -2.40
CA SER A 117 -10.01 -18.79 -1.44
C SER A 117 -8.81 -18.51 -0.51
N VAL A 118 -8.03 -17.44 -0.74
CA VAL A 118 -6.92 -17.04 0.14
C VAL A 118 -7.32 -15.74 0.84
N ILE A 119 -7.88 -15.89 2.04
CA ILE A 119 -7.85 -14.84 3.06
C ILE A 119 -6.38 -14.43 3.16
N ALA A 120 -6.05 -13.23 2.69
CA ALA A 120 -4.71 -12.71 2.84
C ALA A 120 -4.35 -12.76 4.34
N PRO A 121 -3.10 -13.02 4.75
CA PRO A 121 -2.77 -13.26 6.17
C PRO A 121 -3.22 -12.13 7.11
N ASP A 122 -3.37 -10.93 6.56
CA ASP A 122 -3.91 -9.75 7.20
C ASP A 122 -5.44 -9.82 7.37
N GLU A 123 -6.21 -10.61 6.63
CA GLU A 123 -7.66 -10.71 6.79
C GLU A 123 -8.11 -11.55 8.00
N VAL A 124 -7.26 -12.36 8.62
CA VAL A 124 -7.64 -13.10 9.84
C VAL A 124 -7.73 -12.14 11.04
N PRO A 125 -8.76 -12.23 11.91
CA PRO A 125 -8.80 -11.45 13.14
C PRO A 125 -7.61 -11.79 14.01
N THR A 126 -6.88 -10.77 14.44
CA THR A 126 -5.75 -10.88 15.36
C THR A 126 -6.20 -11.21 16.80
N CYS A 127 -7.49 -10.98 17.10
CA CYS A 127 -8.12 -11.38 18.34
C CYS A 127 -8.50 -12.87 18.35
N ALA A 128 -8.29 -13.55 19.48
CA ALA A 128 -8.80 -14.91 19.68
C ALA A 128 -10.34 -14.96 19.63
N PRO A 129 -10.94 -16.03 19.08
CA PRO A 129 -12.38 -16.20 19.08
C PRO A 129 -12.94 -16.37 20.50
N PRO A 130 -14.18 -15.93 20.76
CA PRO A 130 -14.85 -16.24 22.02
C PRO A 130 -15.10 -17.75 22.16
N ALA A 131 -15.42 -18.19 23.37
CA ALA A 131 -15.81 -19.58 23.61
C ALA A 131 -17.01 -19.96 22.71
N GLY A 132 -16.83 -20.98 21.87
CA GLY A 132 -17.82 -21.39 20.87
C GLY A 132 -17.63 -20.81 19.46
N GLY A 133 -16.60 -19.98 19.24
CA GLY A 133 -16.27 -19.42 17.92
C GLY A 133 -16.98 -18.10 17.61
N TRP A 134 -16.60 -17.47 16.51
CA TRP A 134 -17.24 -16.24 16.04
C TRP A 134 -18.65 -16.54 15.49
N PRO A 135 -19.69 -15.82 15.96
CA PRO A 135 -21.03 -16.00 15.42
C PRO A 135 -21.11 -15.53 13.96
N LYS A 136 -22.05 -16.11 13.21
CA LYS A 136 -22.37 -15.67 11.86
C LYS A 136 -22.93 -14.26 11.85
N VAL A 137 -22.56 -13.50 10.82
CA VAL A 137 -23.10 -12.17 10.56
C VAL A 137 -24.47 -12.28 9.89
N THR A 138 -25.39 -11.41 10.26
CA THR A 138 -26.72 -11.30 9.64
C THR A 138 -26.76 -10.06 8.73
N SER A 139 -27.70 -10.00 7.78
CA SER A 139 -27.86 -8.81 6.93
C SER A 139 -28.04 -7.52 7.75
N LYS A 140 -28.78 -7.59 8.87
CA LYS A 140 -28.93 -6.46 9.81
C LYS A 140 -27.58 -5.95 10.32
N MET A 141 -26.65 -6.85 10.64
CA MET A 141 -25.33 -6.49 11.15
C MET A 141 -24.48 -5.83 10.05
N LEU A 142 -24.60 -6.25 8.79
CA LEU A 142 -23.94 -5.60 7.66
C LEU A 142 -24.42 -4.15 7.50
N ASP A 143 -25.73 -3.91 7.63
CA ASP A 143 -26.33 -2.57 7.56
C ASP A 143 -25.87 -1.67 8.73
N GLN A 144 -25.47 -2.24 9.86
CA GLN A 144 -24.95 -1.52 11.02
C GLN A 144 -23.50 -1.06 10.86
N PHE A 145 -22.75 -1.59 9.90
CA PHE A 145 -21.31 -1.26 9.74
C PHE A 145 -21.06 0.23 9.53
N GLY A 146 -21.91 0.91 8.75
CA GLY A 146 -21.81 2.36 8.54
C GLY A 146 -21.97 3.19 9.83
N ALA A 147 -22.75 2.68 10.80
CA ALA A 147 -22.89 3.31 12.12
C ALA A 147 -21.61 3.16 12.95
N VAL A 148 -20.96 1.99 12.91
CA VAL A 148 -19.65 1.76 13.54
C VAL A 148 -18.58 2.67 12.93
N GLN A 149 -18.51 2.73 11.59
CA GLN A 149 -17.58 3.64 10.90
C GLN A 149 -17.81 5.11 11.31
N THR A 150 -19.07 5.52 11.46
CA THR A 150 -19.42 6.87 11.91
C THR A 150 -19.00 7.13 13.36
N LEU A 151 -19.23 6.16 14.25
CA LEU A 151 -18.80 6.22 15.66
C LEU A 151 -17.28 6.39 15.75
N VAL A 152 -16.54 5.45 15.14
CA VAL A 152 -15.07 5.44 15.11
C VAL A 152 -14.50 6.71 14.49
N ARG A 153 -15.17 7.26 13.47
CA ARG A 153 -14.72 8.50 12.82
C ARG A 153 -14.86 9.72 13.73
N LYS A 154 -15.93 9.80 14.53
CA LYS A 154 -16.27 11.02 15.28
C LYS A 154 -15.70 11.03 16.70
N ASP A 155 -15.55 9.87 17.31
CA ASP A 155 -15.13 9.75 18.69
C ASP A 155 -13.62 9.50 18.79
N LYS A 156 -12.93 10.37 19.54
CA LYS A 156 -11.46 10.34 19.68
C LYS A 156 -10.95 9.15 20.48
N ARG A 157 -11.83 8.37 21.11
CA ARG A 157 -11.47 7.14 21.82
C ARG A 157 -11.14 5.98 20.88
N PHE A 158 -11.38 6.11 19.57
CA PHE A 158 -11.22 5.01 18.62
C PHE A 158 -9.98 5.16 17.73
N GLY A 159 -9.24 4.06 17.61
CA GLY A 159 -8.08 3.85 16.75
C GLY A 159 -8.43 3.42 15.32
N GLY A 160 -9.68 3.04 15.05
CA GLY A 160 -10.06 2.61 13.70
C GLY A 160 -11.01 1.44 13.73
N VAL A 161 -11.47 1.03 12.55
CA VAL A 161 -12.20 -0.23 12.37
C VAL A 161 -11.74 -0.89 11.09
N ARG A 162 -11.49 -2.19 11.17
CA ARG A 162 -11.18 -3.06 10.05
C ARG A 162 -12.14 -4.25 10.04
N VAL A 163 -12.44 -4.76 8.86
CA VAL A 163 -13.17 -6.02 8.69
C VAL A 163 -12.17 -7.14 8.53
N SER A 164 -12.40 -8.23 9.26
CA SER A 164 -11.56 -9.41 9.28
C SER A 164 -12.45 -10.65 9.10
N HIS A 165 -11.95 -11.69 8.46
CA HIS A 165 -12.64 -12.94 8.19
C HIS A 165 -11.93 -14.05 8.96
N PRO A 166 -12.57 -14.68 9.97
CA PRO A 166 -11.93 -15.73 10.74
C PRO A 166 -11.62 -16.92 9.82
N ASP A 167 -10.53 -17.63 10.14
CA ASP A 167 -10.24 -18.89 9.47
C ASP A 167 -11.30 -19.93 9.86
N ILE A 168 -11.93 -20.54 8.86
CA ILE A 168 -12.99 -21.53 9.04
C ILE A 168 -12.52 -22.81 8.35
N GLU A 169 -12.25 -23.84 9.15
CA GLU A 169 -11.97 -25.18 8.63
C GLU A 169 -13.19 -25.72 7.85
N GLY A 170 -13.08 -25.85 6.51
CA GLY A 170 -14.15 -26.40 5.66
C GLY A 170 -14.14 -25.88 4.21
N ASN A 171 -15.02 -26.44 3.36
CA ASN A 171 -15.19 -25.99 1.96
C ASN A 171 -15.70 -24.54 1.93
N TRP A 172 -14.78 -23.62 1.65
CA TRP A 172 -15.04 -22.20 1.45
C TRP A 172 -15.97 -21.96 0.25
N ASP A 173 -17.03 -21.18 0.44
CA ASP A 173 -17.74 -20.54 -0.66
C ASP A 173 -17.22 -19.10 -0.82
N PRO A 174 -16.26 -18.86 -1.73
CA PRO A 174 -15.69 -17.55 -1.98
C PRO A 174 -16.72 -16.44 -2.26
N VAL A 175 -17.91 -16.78 -2.77
CA VAL A 175 -18.96 -15.81 -3.09
C VAL A 175 -19.75 -15.38 -1.84
N ALA A 176 -19.69 -16.16 -0.76
CA ALA A 176 -20.50 -15.95 0.44
C ALA A 176 -19.71 -15.47 1.69
N ILE A 177 -18.37 -15.43 1.64
CA ILE A 177 -17.51 -15.05 2.79
C ILE A 177 -17.88 -13.68 3.36
N GLY A 178 -17.97 -12.67 2.48
CA GLY A 178 -18.33 -11.29 2.86
C GLY A 178 -19.74 -11.14 3.43
N MET A 179 -20.54 -12.22 3.45
CA MET A 179 -21.91 -12.20 3.96
C MET A 179 -22.11 -13.08 5.21
N GLN A 180 -21.16 -13.94 5.59
CA GLN A 180 -21.40 -14.95 6.62
C GLN A 180 -20.50 -14.85 7.86
N TYR A 181 -19.24 -14.46 7.72
CA TYR A 181 -18.30 -14.45 8.85
C TYR A 181 -17.34 -13.27 8.74
N GLN A 182 -17.77 -12.14 9.30
CA GLN A 182 -16.92 -10.97 9.47
C GLN A 182 -16.76 -10.70 10.96
N VAL A 183 -15.62 -10.18 11.37
CA VAL A 183 -15.35 -9.67 12.70
C VAL A 183 -14.87 -8.25 12.53
N LEU A 184 -15.45 -7.30 13.27
CA LEU A 184 -14.93 -5.94 13.30
C LEU A 184 -13.78 -5.87 14.31
N GLU A 185 -12.58 -5.57 13.83
CA GLU A 185 -11.46 -5.23 14.70
C GLU A 185 -11.47 -3.73 14.93
N ILE A 186 -11.77 -3.32 16.16
CA ILE A 186 -11.95 -1.92 16.52
C ILE A 186 -10.83 -1.50 17.46
N GLY A 187 -10.00 -0.57 17.00
CA GLY A 187 -8.99 0.05 17.83
C GLY A 187 -9.61 0.98 18.87
N TYR A 188 -9.06 1.02 20.07
CA TYR A 188 -9.40 1.98 21.10
C TYR A 188 -8.16 2.57 21.77
N VAL A 189 -8.29 3.81 22.23
CA VAL A 189 -7.21 4.59 22.84
C VAL A 189 -7.57 4.89 24.30
N GLY A 190 -6.55 4.91 25.17
CA GLY A 190 -6.72 5.18 26.59
C GLY A 190 -7.04 3.92 27.40
N ALA A 191 -7.67 4.10 28.58
CA ALA A 191 -7.89 3.04 29.57
C ALA A 191 -9.36 2.61 29.72
N ASP A 192 -10.31 3.32 29.11
CA ASP A 192 -11.75 3.09 29.25
C ASP A 192 -12.26 2.06 28.22
N GLU A 193 -11.79 0.82 28.31
CA GLU A 193 -12.23 -0.24 27.41
C GLU A 193 -13.74 -0.52 27.55
N ASP A 194 -14.25 -0.54 28.78
CA ASP A 194 -15.67 -0.82 29.05
C ASP A 194 -16.59 0.25 28.46
N GLY A 195 -16.22 1.54 28.58
CA GLY A 195 -16.98 2.63 27.98
C GLY A 195 -16.92 2.64 26.45
N VAL A 196 -15.83 2.16 25.86
CA VAL A 196 -15.71 1.95 24.41
C VAL A 196 -16.59 0.78 23.96
N ARG A 197 -16.52 -0.35 24.67
CA ARG A 197 -17.34 -1.54 24.45
C ARG A 197 -18.83 -1.20 24.42
N GLN A 198 -19.30 -0.52 25.47
CA GLN A 198 -20.69 -0.05 25.56
C GLN A 198 -21.08 0.92 24.44
N ALA A 199 -20.13 1.70 23.90
CA ALA A 199 -20.42 2.60 22.79
C ALA A 199 -20.60 1.83 21.47
N VAL A 200 -19.78 0.81 21.22
CA VAL A 200 -19.92 -0.09 20.06
C VAL A 200 -21.23 -0.87 20.13
N GLU A 201 -21.54 -1.48 21.27
CA GLU A 201 -22.74 -2.30 21.48
C GLU A 201 -24.06 -1.52 21.34
N LYS A 202 -24.02 -0.19 21.43
CA LYS A 202 -25.20 0.67 21.15
C LYS A 202 -25.55 0.75 19.67
N VAL A 203 -24.59 0.49 18.78
CA VAL A 203 -24.74 0.68 17.33
C VAL A 203 -24.51 -0.59 16.53
N TYR A 204 -23.93 -1.64 17.14
CA TYR A 204 -23.55 -2.86 16.47
C TYR A 204 -23.86 -4.09 17.32
N ASP A 205 -24.63 -5.02 16.77
CA ASP A 205 -25.01 -6.27 17.43
C ASP A 205 -24.16 -7.46 16.97
N GLY A 206 -23.18 -7.23 16.08
CA GLY A 206 -22.40 -8.28 15.44
C GLY A 206 -21.10 -8.64 16.18
N PRO A 207 -20.35 -9.63 15.67
CA PRO A 207 -19.03 -9.99 16.17
C PRO A 207 -18.00 -8.87 16.00
N TYR A 208 -17.36 -8.48 17.10
CA TYR A 208 -16.25 -7.54 17.09
C TYR A 208 -15.24 -7.91 18.18
N CYS A 209 -14.03 -7.36 18.05
CA CYS A 209 -13.09 -7.30 19.16
C CYS A 209 -12.51 -5.90 19.31
N LEU A 210 -12.07 -5.59 20.52
CA LEU A 210 -11.40 -4.34 20.85
C LEU A 210 -9.90 -4.57 20.93
N GLN A 211 -9.14 -3.67 20.34
CA GLN A 211 -7.68 -3.71 20.35
C GLN A 211 -7.14 -2.39 20.85
N ARG A 212 -6.11 -2.44 21.68
CA ARG A 212 -5.47 -1.21 22.15
C ARG A 212 -4.65 -0.62 21.02
N ALA A 213 -4.95 0.62 20.69
CA ALA A 213 -4.18 1.45 19.77
C ALA A 213 -3.44 2.54 20.55
N GLU A 214 -2.26 2.92 20.06
CA GLU A 214 -1.48 4.01 20.64
C GLU A 214 -2.08 5.38 20.29
N GLN A 215 -2.69 5.47 19.11
CA GLN A 215 -3.24 6.70 18.56
C GLN A 215 -4.66 6.49 18.05
N SER A 216 -5.41 7.59 17.96
CA SER A 216 -6.77 7.63 17.44
C SER A 216 -6.77 7.97 15.95
N MET A 217 -7.84 7.61 15.24
CA MET A 217 -8.03 8.08 13.86
C MET A 217 -8.14 9.61 13.75
N ALA A 218 -8.53 10.28 14.84
CA ALA A 218 -8.58 11.74 14.88
C ALA A 218 -7.17 12.36 14.90
N GLU A 219 -6.23 11.72 15.59
CA GLU A 219 -4.81 12.13 15.59
C GLU A 219 -4.16 11.85 14.24
N MET A 220 -4.40 10.69 13.61
CA MET A 220 -3.90 10.42 12.26
C MET A 220 -4.39 11.47 11.24
N ARG A 221 -5.66 11.86 11.31
CA ARG A 221 -6.19 12.95 10.46
C ARG A 221 -5.49 14.27 10.70
N ALA A 222 -5.13 14.56 11.95
CA ALA A 222 -4.41 15.79 12.27
C ALA A 222 -2.99 15.75 11.69
N GLN A 223 -2.30 14.61 11.79
CA GLN A 223 -0.98 14.41 11.17
C GLN A 223 -1.05 14.47 9.64
N ARG A 224 -2.03 13.84 8.99
CA ARG A 224 -2.22 13.96 7.54
C ARG A 224 -2.45 15.41 7.11
N LYS A 225 -3.26 16.16 7.85
CA LYS A 225 -3.46 17.60 7.58
C LYS A 225 -2.18 18.41 7.81
N GLN A 226 -1.37 18.05 8.80
CA GLN A 226 -0.07 18.67 9.01
C GLN A 226 0.86 18.40 7.82
N LEU A 227 0.87 17.19 7.26
CA LEU A 227 1.59 16.88 6.02
C LEU A 227 1.10 17.74 4.84
N GLU A 228 -0.21 17.78 4.62
CA GLU A 228 -0.83 18.53 3.52
C GLU A 228 -0.58 20.05 3.61
N SER A 229 -0.38 20.59 4.82
CA SER A 229 -0.18 22.03 5.07
C SER A 229 1.24 22.43 5.46
N GLY A 230 2.12 21.48 5.72
CA GLY A 230 3.47 21.69 6.27
C GLY A 230 4.49 22.27 5.29
N GLY A 231 4.11 22.43 4.01
CA GLY A 231 5.01 22.97 2.98
C GLY A 231 6.10 21.99 2.54
N TYR A 232 5.92 20.69 2.80
CA TYR A 232 6.83 19.66 2.32
C TYR A 232 6.86 19.61 0.78
N ASP A 233 8.06 19.42 0.23
CA ASP A 233 8.23 19.20 -1.20
C ASP A 233 7.88 17.75 -1.54
N MET A 234 6.60 17.53 -1.87
CA MET A 234 6.06 16.21 -2.23
C MET A 234 6.82 15.57 -3.40
N SER A 235 7.36 16.38 -4.33
CA SER A 235 8.15 15.88 -5.45
C SER A 235 9.53 15.41 -4.99
N ALA A 236 10.19 16.12 -4.07
CA ALA A 236 11.45 15.66 -3.47
C ALA A 236 11.28 14.35 -2.67
N MET A 237 10.09 14.10 -2.14
CA MET A 237 9.74 12.86 -1.44
C MET A 237 9.30 11.73 -2.39
N THR A 238 9.08 12.04 -3.67
CA THR A 238 8.48 11.14 -4.66
C THR A 238 7.10 10.61 -4.24
N LEU A 239 6.39 11.41 -3.45
CA LEU A 239 5.13 11.03 -2.83
C LEU A 239 3.99 11.15 -3.84
N GLN A 240 3.35 10.02 -4.14
CA GLN A 240 2.21 9.97 -5.06
C GLN A 240 0.87 10.16 -4.33
N SER A 241 0.71 9.56 -3.15
CA SER A 241 -0.47 9.78 -2.30
C SER A 241 -0.17 9.56 -0.83
N VAL A 242 -0.98 10.20 0.00
CA VAL A 242 -1.06 9.96 1.43
C VAL A 242 -2.50 9.68 1.82
N GLY A 243 -2.72 8.65 2.62
CA GLY A 243 -4.02 8.19 3.08
C GLY A 243 -4.01 7.84 4.56
N GLU A 244 -5.18 7.43 5.04
CA GLU A 244 -5.35 6.87 6.38
C GLU A 244 -5.85 5.44 6.21
N GLY A 245 -5.25 4.51 6.95
CA GLY A 245 -5.65 3.11 6.99
C GLY A 245 -5.80 2.62 8.43
N VAL A 246 -6.15 1.34 8.55
CA VAL A 246 -6.20 0.63 9.82
C VAL A 246 -5.53 -0.73 9.62
N ASP A 247 -4.61 -1.08 10.52
CA ASP A 247 -3.89 -2.34 10.56
C ASP A 247 -4.09 -2.99 11.93
N GLY A 248 -4.80 -4.12 12.00
CA GLY A 248 -5.17 -4.74 13.29
C GLY A 248 -5.77 -3.73 14.29
N GLY A 249 -6.78 -2.96 13.85
CA GLY A 249 -7.39 -1.90 14.67
C GLY A 249 -6.52 -0.66 14.93
N THR A 250 -5.23 -0.70 14.62
CA THR A 250 -4.30 0.42 14.81
C THR A 250 -4.36 1.36 13.61
N PRO A 251 -4.53 2.67 13.82
CA PRO A 251 -4.56 3.59 12.69
C PRO A 251 -3.14 3.76 12.13
N VAL A 252 -3.02 3.80 10.81
CA VAL A 252 -1.75 3.99 10.10
C VAL A 252 -1.87 5.09 9.06
N LEU A 253 -0.78 5.83 8.83
CA LEU A 253 -0.65 6.65 7.63
C LEU A 253 -0.17 5.79 6.48
N SER A 254 -0.93 5.77 5.39
CA SER A 254 -0.56 5.02 4.18
C SER A 254 0.09 5.97 3.19
N PHE A 255 1.27 5.61 2.70
CA PHE A 255 2.01 6.37 1.70
C PHE A 255 2.24 5.51 0.47
N THR A 256 1.97 6.07 -0.71
CA THR A 256 2.42 5.50 -1.97
C THR A 256 3.53 6.39 -2.53
N VAL A 257 4.73 5.85 -2.70
CA VAL A 257 5.91 6.57 -3.19
C VAL A 257 6.50 5.89 -4.41
N ASP A 258 7.19 6.63 -5.27
CA ASP A 258 7.99 6.00 -6.33
C ASP A 258 9.14 5.22 -5.71
N TYR A 259 9.86 5.84 -4.75
CA TYR A 259 10.90 5.22 -3.93
C TYR A 259 11.14 6.02 -2.65
N ARG A 260 11.68 5.39 -1.60
CA ARG A 260 11.99 6.08 -0.34
C ARG A 260 13.18 7.02 -0.53
N THR A 261 13.10 8.23 0.02
CA THR A 261 14.15 9.27 -0.06
C THR A 261 14.49 9.82 1.33
N GLU A 262 15.64 10.50 1.46
CA GLU A 262 16.00 11.20 2.70
C GLU A 262 14.97 12.29 3.08
N ALA A 263 14.35 12.94 2.10
CA ALA A 263 13.31 13.94 2.36
C ALA A 263 12.06 13.29 2.97
N PHE A 264 11.68 12.11 2.49
CA PHE A 264 10.56 11.35 3.03
C PHE A 264 10.85 10.88 4.47
N ASP A 265 12.07 10.41 4.75
CA ASP A 265 12.43 9.94 6.09
C ASP A 265 12.47 11.08 7.11
N ARG A 266 13.03 12.23 6.73
CA ARG A 266 12.98 13.44 7.58
C ARG A 266 11.55 13.90 7.84
N MET A 267 10.65 13.78 6.86
CA MET A 267 9.23 14.07 7.06
C MET A 267 8.60 13.11 8.08
N LEU A 268 8.94 11.83 8.08
CA LEU A 268 8.46 10.88 9.10
C LEU A 268 9.01 11.20 10.50
N GLU A 269 10.29 11.55 10.59
CA GLU A 269 10.92 11.99 11.84
C GLU A 269 10.24 13.26 12.40
N ASP A 270 9.97 14.25 11.54
CA ASP A 270 9.26 15.50 11.91
C ASP A 270 7.83 15.24 12.42
N LEU A 271 7.20 14.14 12.00
CA LEU A 271 5.89 13.70 12.49
C LEU A 271 5.96 12.91 13.80
N GLY A 272 7.17 12.60 14.28
CA GLY A 272 7.41 11.79 15.48
C GLY A 272 7.22 10.30 15.25
N ASP A 273 7.64 9.79 14.09
CA ASP A 273 7.62 8.36 13.72
C ASP A 273 6.24 7.69 13.91
N PRO A 274 5.19 8.20 13.24
CA PRO A 274 3.88 7.59 13.34
C PRO A 274 3.89 6.15 12.80
N PRO A 275 2.92 5.30 13.18
CA PRO A 275 2.68 4.05 12.49
C PRO A 275 2.39 4.32 11.00
N VAL A 276 3.22 3.77 10.12
CA VAL A 276 3.11 3.97 8.67
C VAL A 276 3.01 2.66 7.90
N ARG A 277 2.27 2.70 6.80
CA ARG A 277 2.31 1.71 5.73
C ARG A 277 2.88 2.38 4.50
N ILE A 278 3.98 1.87 3.98
CA ILE A 278 4.65 2.44 2.81
C ILE A 278 4.56 1.42 1.68
N GLU A 279 3.93 1.84 0.59
CA GLU A 279 3.94 1.13 -0.69
C GLU A 279 4.91 1.87 -1.61
N ALA A 280 6.07 1.28 -1.87
CA ALA A 280 7.08 1.82 -2.76
C ALA A 280 7.07 1.06 -4.08
N TYR A 281 7.07 1.79 -5.21
CA TYR A 281 7.09 1.14 -6.52
C TYR A 281 8.45 0.53 -6.85
N LEU A 282 9.53 1.24 -6.50
CA LEU A 282 10.88 0.69 -6.46
C LEU A 282 11.23 0.38 -5.00
N GLU A 283 11.44 -0.89 -4.70
CA GLU A 283 11.80 -1.39 -3.37
C GLU A 283 13.31 -1.56 -3.27
N TYR A 284 13.88 -1.32 -2.08
CA TYR A 284 15.27 -1.65 -1.79
C TYR A 284 15.44 -3.17 -1.74
N VAL A 285 16.59 -3.66 -2.20
CA VAL A 285 17.00 -5.05 -2.01
C VAL A 285 17.94 -5.10 -0.82
N ASP A 286 17.54 -5.80 0.24
CA ASP A 286 18.34 -6.05 1.44
C ASP A 286 19.54 -6.99 1.17
#